data_AF-A0A423U272-F1
#
_entry.id   AF-A0A423U272-F1
#
_cell.length_a   1.000
_cell.length_b   1.000
_cell.length_c   1.000
_cell.angle_alpha   90.00
_cell.angle_beta   90.00
_cell.angle_gamma   90.00
#
_symmetry.space_group_name_H-M   'P 1'
#
loop_
_entity.id
_entity.type
_entity.pdbx_description
1 polymer ?
#
loop_
_entity_poly.entity_id
_entity_poly.type
_entity_poly.pdbx_seq_one_letter_code
_entity_poly.pdbx_strand_id
1 'polypeptide(L)'
;MEHSQERVCLLLPWPPAHPRPPLAHPGAPWTPKFYRRGGRRAESWGKSMDFLALSSIGFAVDLANVWRFPFLCYRNGGGAFLFPYFLITVFGAPALLHGVGARPVQPPGTHYRMESVPLVQRSVFLAFSVGYCAVLVAYFVSFYYNVIIAWSIHFVYASFSYVLPWTSCNNTWNTDDCWDGLTSDEPKPNSTSLMSPSEEYFK
;
A
#
# COMPACT_ATOMS: atom_id res chain seq x y z
N MET A 1 -6.21 38.20 -24.84
CA MET A 1 -5.06 37.27 -24.91
C MET A 1 -5.53 35.85 -24.58
N GLU A 2 -6.55 35.35 -25.29
CA GLU A 2 -7.27 34.11 -24.90
C GLU A 2 -7.47 33.14 -26.07
N HIS A 3 -6.84 33.40 -27.23
CA HIS A 3 -7.10 32.66 -28.47
C HIS A 3 -5.98 31.68 -28.88
N SER A 4 -5.06 31.36 -27.96
CA SER A 4 -3.87 30.53 -28.26
C SER A 4 -3.89 29.13 -27.62
N GLN A 5 -4.79 28.84 -26.66
CA GLN A 5 -4.81 27.55 -25.96
C GLN A 5 -5.54 26.42 -26.72
N GLU A 6 -6.44 26.72 -27.65
CA GLU A 6 -7.21 25.69 -28.37
C GLU A 6 -6.39 24.94 -29.45
N ARG A 7 -5.25 25.49 -29.89
CA ARG A 7 -4.45 24.87 -30.96
C ARG A 7 -3.51 23.76 -30.48
N VAL A 8 -3.28 23.62 -29.18
CA VAL A 8 -2.35 22.60 -28.65
C VAL A 8 -2.98 21.20 -28.67
N CYS A 9 -4.31 21.08 -28.61
CA CYS A 9 -4.99 19.77 -28.68
C CYS A 9 -4.98 19.13 -30.09
N LEU A 10 -4.68 19.90 -31.15
CA LEU A 10 -4.63 19.40 -32.53
C LEU A 10 -3.28 18.78 -32.93
N LEU A 11 -2.27 18.82 -32.05
CA LEU A 11 -0.91 18.37 -32.36
C LEU A 11 -0.55 16.97 -31.82
N LEU A 12 -1.46 16.30 -31.11
CA LEU A 12 -1.25 14.89 -30.76
C LEU A 12 -1.72 14.00 -31.93
N PRO A 13 -0.84 13.14 -32.50
CA PRO A 13 -1.22 12.25 -33.58
C PRO A 13 -2.33 11.30 -33.11
N TRP A 14 -3.48 11.39 -33.77
CA TRP A 14 -4.54 10.38 -33.66
C TRP A 14 -3.98 9.01 -34.08
N PRO A 15 -4.21 7.91 -33.34
CA PRO A 15 -3.80 6.59 -33.78
C PRO A 15 -4.48 6.23 -35.11
N PRO A 16 -3.79 5.59 -36.07
CA PRO A 16 -4.32 5.35 -37.40
C PRO A 16 -5.63 4.55 -37.35
N ALA A 17 -6.63 5.03 -38.08
CA ALA A 17 -7.93 4.38 -38.20
C ALA A 17 -7.77 2.94 -38.68
N HIS A 18 -8.33 1.98 -37.94
CA HIS A 18 -8.40 0.59 -38.38
C HIS A 18 -9.15 0.48 -39.72
N PRO A 19 -8.76 -0.46 -40.61
CA PRO A 19 -9.48 -0.70 -41.86
C PRO A 19 -10.95 -1.04 -41.57
N ARG A 20 -11.87 -0.33 -42.23
CA ARG A 20 -13.30 -0.68 -42.21
C ARG A 20 -13.48 -2.10 -42.76
N PRO A 21 -14.25 -2.98 -42.09
CA PRO A 21 -14.58 -4.28 -42.67
C PRO A 21 -15.38 -4.08 -43.96
N PRO A 22 -15.25 -4.99 -44.96
CA PRO A 22 -15.98 -4.90 -46.21
C PRO A 22 -17.50 -4.96 -45.94
N LEU A 23 -18.25 -4.12 -46.66
CA LEU A 23 -19.71 -4.05 -46.62
C LEU A 23 -20.30 -5.42 -46.96
N ALA A 24 -21.03 -6.02 -46.01
CA ALA A 24 -21.71 -7.27 -46.21
C ALA A 24 -22.88 -7.12 -47.20
N HIS A 25 -23.05 -8.10 -48.07
CA HIS A 25 -24.15 -8.20 -49.04
C HIS A 25 -25.53 -8.20 -48.34
N PRO A 26 -26.59 -7.69 -49.00
CA PRO A 26 -27.93 -7.68 -48.45
C PRO A 26 -28.46 -9.13 -48.35
N GLY A 27 -28.59 -9.63 -47.12
CA GLY A 27 -29.17 -10.96 -46.84
C GLY A 27 -28.54 -11.77 -45.72
N ALA A 28 -27.43 -11.31 -45.10
CA ALA A 28 -26.83 -12.03 -43.98
C ALA A 28 -27.60 -11.80 -42.66
N PRO A 29 -27.93 -12.86 -41.89
CA PRO A 29 -28.53 -12.71 -40.57
C PRO A 29 -27.62 -11.89 -39.64
N TRP A 30 -28.18 -10.88 -38.97
CA TRP A 30 -27.52 -10.07 -37.94
C TRP A 30 -27.22 -10.94 -36.71
N THR A 31 -26.20 -11.78 -36.81
CA THR A 31 -25.57 -12.39 -35.64
C THR A 31 -24.37 -11.53 -35.28
N PRO A 32 -24.35 -10.88 -34.10
CA PRO A 32 -23.13 -10.24 -33.64
C PRO A 32 -22.10 -11.35 -33.38
N LYS A 33 -21.22 -11.58 -34.36
CA LYS A 33 -20.02 -12.41 -34.14
C LYS A 33 -19.10 -11.63 -33.23
N PHE A 34 -19.26 -11.86 -31.92
CA PHE A 34 -18.25 -11.49 -30.94
C PHE A 34 -16.94 -12.19 -31.31
N TYR A 35 -16.02 -11.44 -31.92
CA TYR A 35 -14.65 -11.89 -32.07
C TYR A 35 -14.05 -11.93 -30.67
N ARG A 36 -14.08 -13.11 -30.04
CA ARG A 36 -13.40 -13.36 -28.76
C ARG A 36 -11.90 -13.24 -29.05
N ARG A 37 -11.38 -12.01 -28.92
CA ARG A 37 -9.94 -11.72 -28.97
C ARG A 37 -9.28 -12.73 -28.02
N GLY A 38 -8.40 -13.56 -28.55
CA GLY A 38 -7.66 -14.58 -27.80
C GLY A 38 -6.79 -13.90 -26.74
N GLY A 39 -7.41 -13.56 -25.60
CA GLY A 39 -6.71 -13.17 -24.40
C GLY A 39 -6.02 -14.42 -23.87
N ARG A 40 -4.71 -14.30 -23.62
CA ARG A 40 -3.96 -15.21 -22.74
C ARG A 40 -4.88 -15.60 -21.58
N ARG A 41 -5.15 -16.89 -21.39
CA ARG A 41 -5.86 -17.38 -20.21
C ARG A 41 -5.12 -16.80 -19.01
N ALA A 42 -5.82 -16.06 -18.15
CA ALA A 42 -5.24 -15.63 -16.90
C ALA A 42 -4.79 -16.90 -16.17
N GLU A 43 -3.52 -16.93 -15.76
CA GLU A 43 -2.96 -18.02 -14.99
C GLU A 43 -3.83 -18.21 -13.75
N SER A 44 -4.52 -19.35 -13.68
CA SER A 44 -5.40 -19.69 -12.57
C SER A 44 -4.54 -20.25 -11.45
N TRP A 45 -4.56 -19.60 -10.30
CA TRP A 45 -3.81 -20.06 -9.13
C TRP A 45 -4.38 -21.41 -8.66
N GLY A 46 -3.49 -22.39 -8.48
CA GLY A 46 -3.85 -23.82 -8.31
C GLY A 46 -4.58 -24.19 -7.02
N LYS A 47 -4.65 -23.28 -6.02
CA LYS A 47 -5.43 -23.45 -4.79
C LYS A 47 -5.96 -22.11 -4.29
N SER A 48 -7.28 -22.00 -4.10
CA SER A 48 -7.95 -20.78 -3.64
C SER A 48 -7.49 -20.33 -2.25
N MET A 49 -7.06 -21.26 -1.39
CA MET A 49 -6.61 -20.96 -0.03
C MET A 49 -5.20 -20.33 0.00
N ASP A 50 -4.27 -20.78 -0.85
CA ASP A 50 -2.90 -20.26 -0.83
C ASP A 50 -2.86 -18.82 -1.38
N PHE A 51 -3.64 -18.52 -2.41
CA PHE A 51 -3.71 -17.16 -2.97
C PHE A 51 -4.45 -16.19 -2.06
N LEU A 52 -5.62 -16.57 -1.53
CA LEU A 52 -6.37 -15.69 -0.63
C LEU A 52 -5.68 -15.58 0.72
N ALA A 53 -5.32 -16.67 1.40
CA ALA A 53 -4.78 -16.57 2.74
C ALA A 53 -3.38 -15.94 2.75
N LEU A 54 -2.43 -16.42 1.94
CA LEU A 54 -1.06 -15.93 2.03
C LEU A 54 -0.93 -14.48 1.52
N SER A 55 -1.61 -14.13 0.42
CA SER A 55 -1.51 -12.77 -0.14
C SER A 55 -2.41 -11.76 0.57
N SER A 56 -3.62 -12.12 1.00
CA SER A 56 -4.49 -11.15 1.69
C SER A 56 -4.15 -10.97 3.16
N ILE A 57 -3.71 -12.02 3.87
CA ILE A 57 -3.30 -11.89 5.27
C ILE A 57 -1.96 -11.14 5.35
N GLY A 58 -1.04 -11.39 4.42
CA GLY A 58 0.21 -10.63 4.33
C GLY A 58 0.01 -9.13 4.04
N PHE A 59 -1.08 -8.77 3.36
CA PHE A 59 -1.49 -7.37 3.18
C PHE A 59 -2.25 -6.80 4.40
N ALA A 60 -2.98 -7.64 5.13
CA ALA A 60 -3.75 -7.21 6.30
C ALA A 60 -2.89 -7.08 7.57
N VAL A 61 -1.80 -7.85 7.68
CA VAL A 61 -0.91 -7.90 8.85
C VAL A 61 0.39 -7.19 8.52
N ASP A 62 0.45 -5.89 8.81
CA ASP A 62 1.67 -5.08 8.68
C ASP A 62 2.50 -5.04 9.97
N LEU A 63 3.81 -4.85 9.84
CA LEU A 63 4.73 -4.63 10.97
C LEU A 63 4.32 -3.42 11.81
N ALA A 64 3.72 -2.40 11.17
CA ALA A 64 3.15 -1.25 11.85
C ALA A 64 2.04 -1.62 12.84
N ASN A 65 1.27 -2.68 12.59
CA ASN A 65 0.24 -3.13 13.53
C ASN A 65 0.87 -3.72 14.79
N VAL A 66 2.04 -4.35 14.69
CA VAL A 66 2.71 -5.02 15.82
C VAL A 66 3.16 -4.03 16.90
N TRP A 67 3.68 -2.84 16.52
CA TRP A 67 4.14 -1.85 17.51
C TRP A 67 3.11 -0.74 17.80
N ARG A 68 2.31 -0.33 16.81
CA ARG A 68 1.40 0.82 16.95
C ARG A 68 0.19 0.46 17.81
N PHE A 69 -0.34 -0.75 17.63
CA PHE A 69 -1.53 -1.20 18.33
C PHE A 69 -1.28 -1.30 19.85
N PRO A 70 -0.22 -1.97 20.34
CA PRO A 70 0.06 -2.02 21.79
C PRO A 70 0.31 -0.64 22.37
N PHE A 71 1.08 0.21 21.67
CA PHE A 71 1.36 1.57 22.11
C PHE A 71 0.09 2.40 22.28
N LEU A 72 -0.84 2.32 21.31
CA LEU A 72 -2.08 3.07 21.34
C LEU A 72 -3.04 2.53 22.41
N CYS A 73 -3.13 1.21 22.58
CA CYS A 73 -3.92 0.60 23.65
C CYS A 73 -3.42 1.06 25.01
N TYR A 74 -2.11 1.01 25.26
CA TYR A 74 -1.53 1.40 26.55
C TYR A 74 -1.84 2.85 26.92
N ARG A 75 -1.73 3.78 25.96
CA ARG A 75 -2.00 5.20 26.20
C ARG A 75 -3.49 5.51 26.37
N ASN A 76 -4.38 4.71 25.80
CA ASN A 76 -5.82 4.98 25.74
C ASN A 76 -6.65 4.14 26.73
N GLY A 77 -6.05 3.68 27.83
CA GLY A 77 -6.76 2.93 28.89
C GLY A 77 -6.69 1.40 28.75
N GLY A 78 -5.69 0.89 28.03
CA GLY A 78 -5.39 -0.53 27.91
C GLY A 78 -6.52 -1.33 27.27
N GLY A 79 -7.04 -2.30 28.02
CA GLY A 79 -8.09 -3.22 27.60
C GLY A 79 -9.40 -2.55 27.18
N ALA A 80 -9.73 -1.39 27.75
CA ALA A 80 -10.98 -0.68 27.46
C ALA A 80 -11.02 -0.11 26.02
N PHE A 81 -9.86 0.17 25.42
CA PHE A 81 -9.75 0.68 24.06
C PHE A 81 -9.98 -0.39 22.99
N LEU A 82 -9.87 -1.68 23.33
CA LEU A 82 -10.11 -2.76 22.36
C LEU A 82 -11.56 -2.83 21.90
N PHE A 83 -12.53 -2.55 22.77
CA PHE A 83 -13.95 -2.62 22.44
C PHE A 83 -14.36 -1.66 21.30
N PRO A 84 -14.10 -0.34 21.38
CA PRO A 84 -14.40 0.56 20.28
C PRO A 84 -13.53 0.27 19.04
N TYR A 85 -12.30 -0.19 19.21
CA TYR A 85 -11.42 -0.56 18.09
C TYR A 85 -11.99 -1.72 17.26
N PHE A 86 -12.47 -2.79 17.90
CA PHE A 86 -13.11 -3.90 17.20
C PHE A 86 -14.38 -3.50 16.47
N LEU A 87 -15.22 -2.66 17.09
CA LEU A 87 -16.44 -2.18 16.43
C LEU A 87 -16.13 -1.38 15.16
N ILE A 88 -15.17 -0.45 15.24
CA ILE A 88 -14.78 0.36 14.07
C ILE A 88 -14.13 -0.50 12.99
N THR A 89 -13.32 -1.50 13.33
CA THR A 89 -12.71 -2.38 12.32
C THR A 89 -13.73 -3.30 11.66
N VAL A 90 -14.63 -3.94 12.44
CA VAL A 90 -15.63 -4.89 11.90
C VAL A 90 -16.68 -4.19 11.05
N PHE A 91 -17.15 -3.01 11.46
CA PHE A 91 -18.17 -2.27 10.70
C PHE A 91 -17.57 -1.31 9.66
N GLY A 92 -16.41 -0.72 9.95
CA GLY A 92 -15.77 0.30 9.11
C GLY A 92 -14.94 -0.27 7.96
N ALA A 93 -14.20 -1.38 8.16
CA ALA A 93 -13.37 -1.93 7.09
C ALA A 93 -14.19 -2.41 5.87
N PRO A 94 -15.32 -3.14 6.04
CA PRO A 94 -16.18 -3.50 4.90
C PRO A 94 -16.83 -2.28 4.25
N ALA A 95 -17.21 -1.26 5.04
CA ALA A 95 -17.81 -0.03 4.52
C ALA A 95 -16.86 0.76 3.60
N LEU A 96 -15.56 0.80 3.95
CA LEU A 96 -14.53 1.43 3.12
C LEU A 96 -14.28 0.64 1.82
N LEU A 97 -14.27 -0.69 1.89
CA LEU A 97 -14.12 -1.54 0.70
C LEU A 97 -15.30 -1.41 -0.26
N HIS A 98 -16.53 -1.31 0.26
CA HIS A 98 -17.72 -1.07 -0.55
C HIS A 98 -17.73 0.31 -1.21
N GLY A 99 -17.24 1.35 -0.51
CA GLY A 99 -17.15 2.71 -1.06
C GLY A 99 -16.14 2.85 -2.21
N VAL A 100 -15.02 2.12 -2.16
CA VAL A 100 -14.02 2.09 -3.24
C VAL A 100 -14.43 1.14 -4.38
N GLY A 101 -15.16 0.06 -4.06
CA GLY A 101 -15.71 -0.89 -5.03
C GLY A 101 -16.96 -0.41 -5.77
N ALA A 102 -17.66 0.61 -5.24
CA ALA A 102 -18.76 1.30 -5.91
C ALA A 102 -18.25 2.21 -7.03
N ARG A 103 -17.52 1.64 -7.98
CA ARG A 103 -17.64 2.09 -9.36
C ARG A 103 -19.13 1.93 -9.69
N PRO A 104 -19.84 2.95 -10.20
CA PRO A 104 -21.24 2.78 -10.60
C PRO A 104 -21.30 1.54 -11.48
N VAL A 105 -22.00 0.50 -11.01
CA VAL A 105 -22.30 -0.67 -11.84
C VAL A 105 -23.21 -0.12 -12.93
N GLN A 106 -22.61 0.28 -14.04
CA GLN A 106 -23.35 0.70 -15.20
C GLN A 106 -24.10 -0.53 -15.70
N PRO A 107 -25.45 -0.47 -15.78
CA PRO A 107 -26.22 -1.58 -16.29
C PRO A 107 -25.71 -1.93 -17.70
N PRO A 108 -25.52 -3.22 -18.02
CA PRO A 108 -25.28 -3.64 -19.39
C PRO A 108 -26.58 -3.37 -20.19
N GLY A 109 -26.67 -2.20 -20.83
CA GLY A 109 -27.84 -1.84 -21.64
C GLY A 109 -28.12 -0.35 -21.82
N THR A 110 -27.51 0.56 -21.06
CA THR A 110 -27.66 1.99 -21.33
C THR A 110 -26.80 2.38 -22.53
N HIS A 111 -27.44 2.49 -23.70
CA HIS A 111 -26.90 3.17 -24.86
C HIS A 111 -26.38 4.55 -24.43
N TYR A 112 -25.13 4.84 -24.77
CA TYR A 112 -24.46 6.11 -24.56
C TYR A 112 -25.32 7.24 -25.15
N ARG A 113 -26.13 7.91 -24.31
CA ARG A 113 -26.43 9.30 -24.62
C ARG A 113 -25.16 10.04 -24.30
N MET A 114 -24.49 10.56 -25.33
CA MET A 114 -23.29 11.39 -25.22
C MET A 114 -23.65 12.64 -24.42
N GLU A 115 -23.75 12.55 -23.10
CA GLU A 115 -23.74 13.71 -22.22
C GLU A 115 -22.32 14.28 -22.26
N SER A 116 -22.22 15.51 -22.78
CA SER A 116 -21.06 16.40 -22.76
C SER A 116 -19.68 15.72 -22.64
N VAL A 117 -18.97 15.64 -23.76
CA VAL A 117 -17.53 15.32 -23.88
C VAL A 117 -16.64 15.81 -22.71
N PRO A 118 -16.83 17.02 -22.11
CA PRO A 118 -16.03 17.44 -20.96
C PRO A 118 -16.20 16.59 -19.67
N LEU A 119 -17.36 15.99 -19.41
CA LEU A 119 -17.60 15.27 -18.14
C LEU A 119 -16.88 13.92 -18.10
N VAL A 120 -16.92 13.19 -19.21
CA VAL A 120 -16.20 11.91 -19.35
C VAL A 120 -14.70 12.14 -19.32
N GLN A 121 -14.20 13.15 -20.03
CA GLN A 121 -12.78 13.51 -20.02
C GLN A 121 -12.29 13.93 -18.62
N ARG A 122 -13.11 14.67 -17.86
CA ARG A 122 -12.82 15.04 -16.46
C ARG A 122 -12.78 13.82 -15.53
N SER A 123 -13.69 12.86 -15.68
CA SER A 123 -13.70 11.63 -14.87
C SER A 123 -12.48 10.76 -15.11
N VAL A 124 -12.04 10.66 -16.37
CA VAL A 124 -10.85 9.90 -16.78
C VAL A 124 -9.59 10.57 -16.23
N PHE A 125 -9.48 11.90 -16.32
CA PHE A 125 -8.36 12.65 -15.74
C PHE A 125 -8.27 12.51 -14.21
N LEU A 126 -9.40 12.53 -13.50
CA LEU A 126 -9.45 12.29 -12.06
C LEU A 126 -9.03 10.86 -11.68
N ALA A 127 -9.43 9.85 -12.47
CA ALA A 127 -8.98 8.48 -12.23
C ALA A 127 -7.47 8.32 -12.48
N PHE A 128 -6.93 8.99 -13.50
CA PHE A 128 -5.49 9.02 -13.76
C PHE A 128 -4.70 9.68 -12.62
N SER A 129 -5.19 10.79 -12.05
CA SER A 129 -4.51 11.45 -10.93
C SER A 129 -4.57 10.62 -9.64
N VAL A 130 -5.71 10.00 -9.34
CA VAL A 130 -5.84 9.08 -8.19
C VAL A 130 -4.89 7.89 -8.31
N GLY A 131 -4.79 7.29 -9.50
CA GLY A 131 -3.85 6.20 -9.76
C GLY A 131 -2.39 6.64 -9.61
N TYR A 132 -2.03 7.82 -10.12
CA TYR A 132 -0.68 8.36 -10.00
C TYR A 132 -0.29 8.66 -8.54
N CYS A 133 -1.20 9.28 -7.78
CA CYS A 133 -1.02 9.51 -6.35
C CYS A 133 -0.85 8.19 -5.58
N ALA A 134 -1.63 7.15 -5.90
CA ALA A 134 -1.52 5.85 -5.26
C ALA A 134 -0.14 5.19 -5.51
N VAL A 135 0.37 5.27 -6.74
CA VAL A 135 1.71 4.75 -7.08
C VAL A 135 2.82 5.51 -6.35
N LEU A 136 2.72 6.84 -6.27
CA LEU A 136 3.69 7.65 -5.52
C LEU A 136 3.70 7.30 -4.03
N VAL A 137 2.51 7.18 -3.41
CA VAL A 137 2.40 6.77 -2.00
C VAL A 137 3.00 5.39 -1.80
N ALA A 138 2.69 4.42 -2.66
CA ALA A 138 3.26 3.07 -2.58
C ALA A 138 4.79 3.08 -2.71
N TYR A 139 5.36 3.95 -3.55
CA TYR A 139 6.80 4.11 -3.69
C TYR A 139 7.47 4.61 -2.40
N PHE A 140 6.93 5.66 -1.78
CA PHE A 140 7.47 6.19 -0.52
C PHE A 140 7.35 5.18 0.62
N VAL A 141 6.21 4.49 0.70
CA VAL A 141 6.00 3.40 1.68
C VAL A 141 7.05 2.31 1.46
N SER A 142 7.24 1.85 0.24
CA SER A 142 8.24 0.82 -0.08
C SER A 142 9.65 1.22 0.37
N PHE A 143 10.10 2.44 0.08
CA PHE A 143 11.44 2.90 0.48
C PHE A 143 11.64 2.85 2.01
N TYR A 144 10.70 3.40 2.77
CA TYR A 144 10.76 3.42 4.24
C TYR A 144 10.72 2.00 4.84
N TYR A 145 9.84 1.14 4.34
CA TYR A 145 9.73 -0.24 4.85
C TYR A 145 10.97 -1.08 4.55
N ASN A 146 11.61 -0.89 3.39
CA ASN A 146 12.86 -1.60 3.07
C ASN A 146 14.00 -1.22 4.02
N VAL A 147 14.09 0.05 4.45
CA VAL A 147 15.08 0.47 5.46
C VAL A 147 14.85 -0.23 6.79
N ILE A 148 13.60 -0.34 7.25
CA ILE A 148 13.27 -1.06 8.49
C ILE A 148 13.63 -2.53 8.39
N ILE A 149 13.35 -3.17 7.25
CA ILE A 149 13.71 -4.57 7.02
C ILE A 149 15.23 -4.74 7.05
N ALA A 150 15.99 -3.83 6.44
CA ALA A 150 17.46 -3.87 6.48
C ALA A 150 17.99 -3.80 7.93
N TRP A 151 17.45 -2.89 8.75
CA TRP A 151 17.78 -2.82 10.17
C TRP A 151 17.41 -4.12 10.89
N SER A 152 16.22 -4.67 10.64
CA SER A 152 15.77 -5.92 11.24
C SER A 152 16.72 -7.08 10.94
N ILE A 153 17.17 -7.21 9.68
CA ILE A 153 18.14 -8.23 9.26
C ILE A 153 19.49 -8.03 9.97
N HIS A 154 19.93 -6.78 10.12
CA HIS A 154 21.16 -6.47 10.86
C HIS A 154 21.09 -6.92 12.32
N PHE A 155 19.98 -6.63 13.01
CA PHE A 155 19.76 -7.11 14.39
C PHE A 155 19.65 -8.64 14.48
N VAL A 156 19.03 -9.30 13.50
CA VAL A 156 18.99 -10.76 13.42
C VAL A 156 20.39 -11.33 13.23
N TYR A 157 21.20 -10.75 12.35
CA TYR A 157 22.57 -11.17 12.14
C TYR A 157 23.41 -11.01 13.42
N ALA A 158 23.30 -9.86 14.09
CA ALA A 158 23.99 -9.59 15.35
C ALA A 158 23.56 -10.56 16.48
N SER A 159 22.33 -11.06 16.45
CA SER A 159 21.80 -12.01 17.43
C SER A 159 22.42 -13.41 17.39
N PHE A 160 23.15 -13.77 16.33
CA PHE A 160 23.88 -15.05 16.27
C PHE A 160 25.17 -15.05 17.10
N SER A 161 25.55 -13.93 17.71
CA SER A 161 26.72 -13.82 18.59
C SER A 161 26.44 -14.44 19.96
N TYR A 162 27.46 -15.05 20.60
CA TYR A 162 27.32 -15.68 21.92
C TYR A 162 26.96 -14.66 23.03
N VAL A 163 27.54 -13.46 22.96
CA VAL A 163 27.14 -12.31 23.79
C VAL A 163 26.48 -11.29 22.87
N LEU A 164 25.29 -10.81 23.25
CA LEU A 164 24.54 -9.86 22.45
C LEU A 164 25.19 -8.46 22.56
N PRO A 165 25.38 -7.72 21.46
CA PRO A 165 26.12 -6.47 21.50
C PRO A 165 25.41 -5.35 22.28
N TRP A 166 24.08 -5.43 22.43
CA TRP A 166 23.26 -4.45 23.17
C TRP A 166 22.98 -4.85 24.63
N THR A 167 23.68 -5.85 25.20
CA THR A 167 23.49 -6.24 26.61
C THR A 167 24.52 -5.64 27.57
N SER A 168 25.66 -5.18 27.07
CA SER A 168 26.77 -4.68 27.90
C SER A 168 27.27 -3.32 27.46
N CYS A 169 27.77 -2.51 28.39
CA CYS A 169 28.39 -1.23 28.07
C CYS A 169 29.83 -1.34 27.55
N ASN A 170 30.44 -2.53 27.56
CA ASN A 170 31.83 -2.75 27.12
C ASN A 170 31.98 -2.92 25.60
N ASN A 171 31.60 -1.92 24.81
CA ASN A 171 31.74 -1.91 23.36
C ASN A 171 32.35 -0.61 22.86
N THR A 172 32.94 -0.62 21.65
CA THR A 172 33.64 0.55 21.08
C THR A 172 32.72 1.71 20.68
N TRP A 173 31.42 1.48 20.58
CA TRP A 173 30.42 2.48 20.19
C TRP A 173 29.70 3.11 21.38
N ASN A 174 29.92 2.61 22.59
CA ASN A 174 29.24 3.13 23.77
C ASN A 174 29.92 4.39 24.31
N THR A 175 29.12 5.27 24.90
CA THR A 175 29.61 6.48 25.57
C THR A 175 29.80 6.26 27.07
N ASP A 176 30.46 7.21 27.73
CA ASP A 176 30.68 7.18 29.19
C ASP A 176 29.35 7.23 29.99
N ASP A 177 28.25 7.63 29.36
CA ASP A 177 26.90 7.73 29.96
C ASP A 177 26.10 6.41 29.86
N CYS A 178 26.70 5.33 29.34
CA CYS A 178 26.07 4.01 29.22
C CYS A 178 25.93 3.32 30.58
N TRP A 179 24.74 2.76 30.86
CA TRP A 179 24.50 1.98 32.07
C TRP A 179 23.74 0.66 31.81
N ASP A 180 24.42 -0.48 32.02
CA ASP A 180 23.87 -1.81 31.74
C ASP A 180 23.12 -2.46 32.92
N GLY A 181 23.29 -1.99 34.16
CA GLY A 181 22.52 -2.41 35.35
C GLY A 181 22.57 -3.89 35.74
N LEU A 182 23.16 -4.74 34.89
CA LEU A 182 23.32 -6.19 35.05
C LEU A 182 24.74 -6.55 35.47
N THR A 183 25.73 -5.76 35.05
CA THR A 183 27.17 -5.98 35.29
C THR A 183 27.80 -4.93 36.19
N SER A 184 27.08 -3.84 36.45
CA SER A 184 27.49 -2.75 37.32
C SER A 184 26.93 -3.00 38.73
N ASP A 185 27.79 -3.42 39.67
CA ASP A 185 27.46 -3.49 41.12
C ASP A 185 27.26 -2.10 41.76
N GLU A 186 27.57 -1.06 41.00
CA GLU A 186 27.42 0.34 41.39
C GLU A 186 25.93 0.77 41.39
N PRO A 187 25.50 1.69 42.26
CA PRO A 187 24.14 2.23 42.21
C PRO A 187 23.91 3.05 40.94
N LYS A 188 22.69 3.00 40.40
CA LYS A 188 22.30 3.75 39.18
C LYS A 188 22.75 5.22 39.30
N PRO A 189 23.57 5.74 38.36
CA PRO A 189 24.05 7.11 38.43
C PRO A 189 22.86 8.08 38.31
N ASN A 190 22.86 9.14 39.13
CA ASN A 190 21.82 10.16 39.13
C ASN A 190 22.11 11.23 38.06
N SER A 191 22.15 10.79 36.80
CA SER A 191 22.39 11.64 35.64
C SER A 191 21.16 11.67 34.74
N THR A 192 20.82 12.84 34.22
CA THR A 192 19.70 13.01 33.28
C THR A 192 20.02 12.53 31.86
N SER A 193 21.30 12.32 31.53
CA SER A 193 21.78 11.85 30.23
C SER A 193 22.00 10.34 30.15
N LEU A 194 21.66 9.58 31.19
CA LEU A 194 21.94 8.15 31.27
C LEU A 194 21.20 7.39 30.16
N MET A 195 21.93 6.61 29.36
CA MET A 195 21.38 5.80 28.26
C MET A 195 21.57 4.30 28.52
N SER A 196 20.61 3.50 28.06
CA SER A 196 20.75 2.04 28.11
C SER A 196 21.64 1.53 26.95
N PRO A 197 22.34 0.39 27.10
CA PRO A 197 23.20 -0.15 26.04
C PRO A 197 22.43 -0.42 24.73
N SER A 198 21.15 -0.80 24.85
CA SER A 198 20.25 -0.98 23.70
C SER A 198 19.84 0.33 23.02
N GLU A 199 19.75 1.42 23.78
CA GLU A 199 19.44 2.74 23.23
C GLU A 199 20.64 3.33 22.49
N GLU A 200 21.85 3.13 23.04
CA GLU A 200 23.09 3.53 22.35
C GLU A 200 23.35 2.70 21.09
N TYR A 201 23.08 1.40 21.12
CA TYR A 201 23.26 0.53 19.95
C TYR A 201 22.29 0.85 18.80
N PHE A 202 21.10 1.37 19.11
CA PHE A 202 20.09 1.73 18.10
C PHE A 202 20.33 3.11 17.49
N LYS A 203 21.14 3.95 18.14
CA LYS A 203 21.40 5.33 17.76
C LYS A 203 22.23 5.43 16.48
#